data_AF-A0A1S3QMA0-F1
#
_entry.id   AF-A0A1S3QMA0-F1
#
_cell.length_a   1.000
_cell.length_b   1.000
_cell.length_c   1.000
_cell.angle_alpha   90.00
_cell.angle_beta   90.00
_cell.angle_gamma   90.00
#
_symmetry.space_group_name_H-M   'P 1'
#
loop_
_entity.id
_entity.type
_entity.pdbx_description
1 polymer ?
#
loop_
_entity_poly.entity_id
_entity_poly.type
_entity_poly.pdbx_seq_one_letter_code
_entity_poly.pdbx_strand_id
1 'polypeptide(L)'
;MAPSSKTEKDGNKQTQRKHKEHVVKLLNRGRLSGQYSQRLFRKLPPRVCVPLKNIVSEEFLRAGHIFLGFTKCGRYVLSYTSDCGEDDDFSFYTYHLYWWEFNLHSRLKQVGWTDWEPSPVPSVWPEEMWTSRTDLLQYMD
;
A
#
# COMPACT_ATOMS: atom_id res chain seq x y z
N MET A 1 32.70 -35.29 30.34
CA MET A 1 32.30 -34.40 29.22
C MET A 1 30.79 -34.43 29.12
N ALA A 2 30.10 -33.32 29.36
CA ALA A 2 28.65 -33.21 29.15
C ALA A 2 28.40 -32.13 28.08
N PRO A 3 27.60 -32.38 27.04
CA PRO A 3 27.31 -31.37 26.04
C PRO A 3 26.20 -30.44 26.55
N SER A 4 26.44 -29.14 26.39
CA SER A 4 25.49 -28.06 26.71
C SER A 4 24.31 -28.09 25.73
N SER A 5 23.10 -28.16 26.28
CA SER A 5 21.82 -28.13 25.57
C SER A 5 21.51 -26.72 25.05
N LYS A 6 21.39 -26.56 23.73
CA LYS A 6 20.92 -25.34 23.06
C LYS A 6 19.48 -25.00 23.46
N THR A 7 19.30 -23.91 24.21
CA THR A 7 18.03 -23.26 24.53
C THR A 7 17.67 -22.23 23.44
N GLU A 8 17.15 -22.67 22.30
CA GLU A 8 16.71 -21.78 21.20
C GLU A 8 15.25 -21.28 21.36
N LYS A 9 14.52 -21.71 22.40
CA LYS A 9 13.07 -21.49 22.50
C LYS A 9 12.63 -20.30 23.39
N ASP A 10 13.52 -19.75 24.21
CA ASP A 10 13.15 -18.69 25.19
C ASP A 10 13.30 -17.25 24.67
N GLY A 11 14.17 -17.01 23.68
CA GLY A 11 14.43 -15.68 23.17
C GLY A 11 13.18 -14.99 22.60
N ASN A 12 12.36 -15.72 21.83
CA ASN A 12 11.21 -15.12 21.14
C ASN A 12 10.09 -14.67 22.10
N LYS A 13 9.84 -15.43 23.18
CA LYS A 13 8.84 -15.07 24.20
C LYS A 13 9.26 -13.83 25.00
N GLN A 14 10.55 -13.68 25.28
CA GLN A 14 11.09 -12.55 26.02
C GLN A 14 10.97 -11.24 25.22
N THR A 15 11.20 -11.28 23.91
CA THR A 15 11.10 -10.11 23.02
C THR A 15 9.66 -9.63 22.86
N GLN A 16 8.70 -10.56 22.71
CA GLN A 16 7.27 -10.20 22.64
C GLN A 16 6.76 -9.57 23.94
N ARG A 17 7.19 -10.06 25.12
CA ARG A 17 6.82 -9.46 26.42
C ARG A 17 7.35 -8.04 26.56
N LYS A 18 8.63 -7.81 26.25
CA LYS A 18 9.24 -6.47 26.26
C LYS A 18 8.52 -5.50 25.33
N HIS A 19 8.11 -5.96 24.15
CA HIS A 19 7.34 -5.15 23.20
C HIS A 19 5.97 -4.76 23.76
N LYS A 20 5.21 -5.72 24.28
CA LYS A 20 3.90 -5.46 24.89
C LYS A 20 4.00 -4.43 26.02
N GLU A 21 4.99 -4.56 26.89
CA GLU A 21 5.27 -3.59 27.95
C GLU A 21 5.57 -2.19 27.39
N HIS A 22 6.32 -2.10 26.30
CA HIS A 22 6.64 -0.83 25.65
C HIS A 22 5.41 -0.15 25.04
N VAL A 23 4.50 -0.92 24.43
CA VAL A 23 3.22 -0.39 23.91
C VAL A 23 2.37 0.18 25.06
N VAL A 24 2.21 -0.58 26.14
CA VAL A 24 1.42 -0.15 27.31
C VAL A 24 2.02 1.11 27.94
N LYS A 25 3.36 1.18 28.06
CA LYS A 25 4.05 2.38 28.54
C LYS A 25 3.78 3.61 27.67
N LEU A 26 3.83 3.48 26.35
CA LEU A 26 3.55 4.60 25.42
C LEU A 26 2.09 5.05 25.48
N LEU A 27 1.14 4.11 25.59
CA LEU A 27 -0.27 4.42 25.77
C LEU A 27 -0.52 5.15 27.09
N ASN A 28 0.04 4.67 28.20
CA ASN A 28 -0.08 5.33 29.50
C ASN A 28 0.53 6.74 29.48
N ARG A 29 1.68 6.92 28.82
CA ARG A 29 2.30 8.25 28.65
C ARG A 29 1.37 9.19 27.88
N GLY A 30 0.80 8.74 26.76
CA GLY A 30 -0.15 9.53 25.99
C GLY A 30 -1.41 9.89 26.78
N ARG A 31 -1.90 8.96 27.63
CA ARG A 31 -3.04 9.20 28.52
C ARG A 31 -2.75 10.30 29.54
N LEU A 32 -1.56 10.27 30.14
CA LEU A 32 -1.15 11.24 31.15
C LEU A 32 -0.84 12.62 30.55
N SER A 33 -0.26 12.66 29.35
CA SER A 33 0.06 13.92 28.67
C SER A 33 -1.08 14.50 27.84
N GLY A 34 -2.19 13.76 27.66
CA GLY A 34 -3.30 14.12 26.78
C GLY A 34 -2.92 14.15 25.29
N GLN A 35 -1.73 13.70 24.91
CA GLN A 35 -1.21 13.78 23.55
C GLN A 35 -1.04 12.40 22.94
N TYR A 36 -1.88 12.08 21.96
CA TYR A 36 -1.70 10.92 21.08
C TYR A 36 -1.34 11.41 19.68
N SER A 37 -0.06 11.35 19.35
CA SER A 37 0.40 11.59 17.97
C SER A 37 0.88 10.29 17.34
N GLN A 38 0.69 10.13 16.03
CA GLN A 38 1.24 9.00 15.28
C GLN A 38 2.76 8.88 15.44
N ARG A 39 3.45 10.01 15.65
CA ARG A 39 4.91 10.06 15.87
C ARG A 39 5.35 9.25 17.10
N LEU A 40 4.53 9.18 18.15
CA LEU A 40 4.82 8.38 19.35
C LEU A 40 4.90 6.88 19.04
N PHE A 41 4.19 6.43 18.01
CA PHE A 41 4.08 5.01 17.66
C PHE A 41 4.97 4.59 16.47
N ARG A 42 5.70 5.51 15.84
CA ARG A 42 6.56 5.24 14.66
C ARG A 42 7.66 4.21 14.90
N LYS A 43 8.21 4.14 16.12
CA LYS A 43 9.27 3.17 16.47
C LYS A 43 8.73 1.76 16.73
N LEU A 44 7.42 1.57 16.69
CA LEU A 44 6.81 0.30 16.99
C LEU A 44 6.56 -0.47 15.69
N PRO A 45 6.77 -1.79 15.69
CA PRO A 45 6.39 -2.64 14.57
C PRO A 45 4.92 -2.47 14.14
N PRO A 46 4.60 -2.80 12.87
CA PRO A 46 3.23 -2.86 12.39
C PRO A 46 2.32 -3.66 13.33
N ARG A 47 1.10 -3.16 13.52
CA ARG A 47 0.13 -3.77 14.45
C ARG A 47 -0.62 -4.94 13.84
N VAL A 48 -0.82 -4.88 12.54
CA VAL A 48 -1.54 -5.88 11.78
C VAL A 48 -0.81 -6.08 10.46
N CYS A 49 -0.56 -7.33 10.12
CA CYS A 49 -0.01 -7.74 8.85
C CYS A 49 -0.96 -8.77 8.26
N VAL A 50 -1.52 -8.49 7.08
CA VAL A 50 -2.41 -9.41 6.39
C VAL A 50 -1.76 -9.79 5.07
N PRO A 51 -1.47 -11.08 4.83
CA PRO A 51 -0.99 -11.53 3.53
C PRO A 51 -2.00 -11.23 2.43
N LEU A 52 -1.54 -10.70 1.30
CA LEU A 52 -2.42 -10.31 0.19
C LEU A 52 -3.31 -11.48 -0.28
N LYS A 53 -2.77 -12.69 -0.35
CA LYS A 53 -3.50 -13.92 -0.70
C LYS A 53 -4.69 -14.24 0.20
N ASN A 54 -4.75 -13.70 1.42
CA ASN A 54 -5.86 -13.93 2.35
C ASN A 54 -7.03 -12.96 2.11
N ILE A 55 -6.77 -11.83 1.47
CA ILE A 55 -7.75 -10.77 1.24
C ILE A 55 -8.11 -10.60 -0.24
N VAL A 56 -7.31 -11.12 -1.16
CA VAL A 56 -7.60 -11.08 -2.61
C VAL A 56 -8.06 -12.45 -3.07
N SER A 57 -9.14 -12.50 -3.86
CA SER A 57 -9.58 -13.73 -4.54
C SER A 57 -8.58 -14.16 -5.61
N GLU A 58 -8.40 -15.47 -5.79
CA GLU A 58 -7.46 -16.01 -6.79
C GLU A 58 -7.78 -15.57 -8.22
N GLU A 59 -9.06 -15.32 -8.53
CA GLU A 59 -9.50 -14.80 -9.83
C GLU A 59 -8.80 -13.48 -10.20
N PHE A 60 -8.69 -12.54 -9.27
CA PHE A 60 -8.05 -11.23 -9.51
C PHE A 60 -6.54 -11.34 -9.57
N LEU A 61 -5.94 -12.29 -8.85
CA LEU A 61 -4.50 -12.57 -8.99
C LEU A 61 -4.18 -13.13 -10.37
N ARG A 62 -5.05 -14.00 -10.90
CA ARG A 62 -4.90 -14.57 -12.25
C ARG A 62 -5.20 -13.55 -13.35
N ALA A 63 -6.07 -12.59 -13.10
CA ALA A 63 -6.38 -11.49 -14.02
C ALA A 63 -5.27 -10.42 -14.10
N GLY A 64 -4.11 -10.63 -13.47
CA GLY A 64 -2.95 -9.76 -13.67
C GLY A 64 -2.98 -8.44 -12.89
N HIS A 65 -3.79 -8.34 -11.82
CA HIS A 65 -3.84 -7.14 -11.00
C HIS A 65 -2.50 -6.87 -10.29
N ILE A 66 -1.92 -5.70 -10.53
CA ILE A 66 -0.73 -5.19 -9.85
C ILE A 66 -1.17 -4.20 -8.76
N PHE A 67 -1.01 -4.60 -7.50
CA PHE A 67 -1.42 -3.80 -6.33
C PHE A 67 -0.40 -2.70 -6.02
N LEU A 68 -0.89 -1.45 -5.98
CA LEU A 68 -0.09 -0.24 -5.74
C LEU A 68 0.04 0.09 -4.25
N GLY A 69 -0.99 -0.25 -3.46
CA GLY A 69 -1.02 -0.01 -2.02
C GLY A 69 -2.27 0.73 -1.54
N PHE A 70 -2.19 1.25 -0.32
CA PHE A 70 -3.32 1.91 0.35
C PHE A 70 -3.42 3.39 -0.03
N THR A 71 -4.65 3.86 -0.15
CA THR A 71 -4.97 5.30 -0.15
C THR A 71 -4.60 5.96 1.18
N LYS A 72 -4.39 7.27 1.19
CA LYS A 72 -4.00 8.04 2.39
C LYS A 72 -4.97 7.86 3.58
N CYS A 73 -6.26 7.69 3.29
CA CYS A 73 -7.28 7.45 4.31
C CYS A 73 -7.33 6.00 4.81
N GLY A 74 -6.59 5.07 4.19
CA GLY A 74 -6.50 3.66 4.56
C GLY A 74 -7.74 2.82 4.24
N ARG A 75 -8.77 3.42 3.62
CA ARG A 75 -10.05 2.72 3.32
C ARG A 75 -9.98 1.88 2.06
N TYR A 76 -9.16 2.30 1.10
CA TYR A 76 -9.07 1.64 -0.19
C TYR A 76 -7.65 1.17 -0.49
N VAL A 77 -7.56 0.03 -1.17
CA VAL A 77 -6.35 -0.45 -1.85
C VAL A 77 -6.52 -0.21 -3.35
N LEU A 78 -5.47 0.23 -4.02
CA LEU A 78 -5.45 0.44 -5.46
C LEU A 78 -4.70 -0.69 -6.15
N SER A 79 -5.17 -1.07 -7.33
CA SER A 79 -4.43 -1.92 -8.27
C SER A 79 -4.65 -1.43 -9.69
N TYR A 80 -3.78 -1.81 -10.62
CA TYR A 80 -4.07 -1.65 -12.04
C TYR A 80 -3.88 -2.97 -12.80
N THR A 81 -4.50 -3.08 -13.98
CA THR A 81 -4.17 -4.08 -15.00
C THR A 81 -3.67 -3.37 -16.25
N SER A 82 -2.93 -4.10 -17.09
CA SER A 82 -2.47 -3.62 -18.39
C SER A 82 -2.86 -4.65 -19.45
N ASP A 83 -3.69 -4.24 -20.40
CA ASP A 83 -4.10 -5.07 -21.53
C ASP A 83 -3.32 -4.65 -22.78
N CYS A 84 -2.77 -5.62 -23.50
CA CYS A 84 -2.14 -5.41 -24.80
C CYS A 84 -3.14 -5.73 -25.91
N GLY A 85 -3.43 -4.76 -26.77
CA GLY A 85 -4.23 -5.00 -27.97
C GLY A 85 -3.58 -6.05 -28.88
N GLU A 86 -4.38 -6.94 -29.46
CA GLU A 86 -3.94 -8.02 -30.37
C GLU A 86 -3.71 -7.55 -31.82
N ASP A 87 -3.66 -6.24 -32.10
CA ASP A 87 -3.37 -5.75 -33.45
C ASP A 87 -1.86 -5.83 -33.73
N ASP A 88 -1.50 -6.73 -34.64
CA ASP A 88 -0.15 -7.20 -34.98
C ASP A 88 0.87 -6.10 -35.38
N ASP A 89 0.43 -4.87 -35.65
CA ASP A 89 1.29 -3.75 -36.08
C ASP A 89 1.48 -2.63 -35.04
N PHE A 90 0.65 -2.57 -33.99
CA PHE A 90 0.76 -1.54 -32.93
C PHE A 90 0.36 -2.10 -31.56
N SER A 91 1.35 -2.25 -30.67
CA SER A 91 1.08 -2.58 -29.26
C SER A 91 0.47 -1.38 -28.53
N PHE A 92 -0.85 -1.26 -28.54
CA PHE A 92 -1.56 -0.34 -27.65
C PHE A 92 -1.67 -0.97 -26.27
N TYR A 93 -1.22 -0.24 -25.24
CA TYR A 93 -1.38 -0.63 -23.85
C TYR A 93 -2.55 0.14 -23.24
N THR A 94 -3.60 -0.58 -22.85
CA THR A 94 -4.70 -0.01 -22.09
C THR A 94 -4.47 -0.29 -20.61
N TYR A 95 -4.62 0.74 -19.78
CA TYR A 95 -4.45 0.61 -18.34
C TYR A 95 -5.79 0.84 -17.64
N HIS A 96 -6.18 -0.11 -16.80
CA HIS A 96 -7.38 -0.03 -15.99
C HIS A 96 -6.98 0.14 -14.53
N LEU A 97 -7.44 1.21 -13.87
CA LEU A 97 -7.22 1.44 -12.45
C LEU A 97 -8.42 0.96 -11.64
N TYR A 98 -8.19 0.22 -10.56
CA TYR A 98 -9.25 -0.37 -9.74
C TYR A 98 -9.17 0.11 -8.29
N TRP A 99 -10.35 0.30 -7.71
CA TRP A 99 -10.54 0.68 -6.32
C TRP A 99 -11.14 -0.50 -5.55
N TRP A 100 -10.45 -0.90 -4.49
CA TRP A 100 -10.84 -2.00 -3.61
C TRP A 100 -11.13 -1.49 -2.21
N GLU A 101 -12.34 -1.69 -1.70
CA GLU A 101 -12.65 -1.45 -0.30
C GLU A 101 -11.91 -2.46 0.58
N PHE A 102 -11.13 -1.94 1.53
CA PHE A 102 -10.39 -2.75 2.48
C PHE A 102 -11.12 -2.84 3.81
N ASN A 103 -11.36 -4.08 4.22
CA ASN A 103 -11.81 -4.39 5.57
C ASN A 103 -10.97 -5.53 6.13
N LEU A 104 -10.45 -5.33 7.33
CA LEU A 104 -9.43 -6.18 7.92
C LEU A 104 -9.83 -7.66 8.01
N HIS A 105 -11.13 -7.94 8.16
CA HIS A 105 -11.64 -9.29 8.39
C HIS A 105 -12.30 -9.92 7.16
N SER A 106 -12.33 -9.22 6.03
CA SER A 106 -12.95 -9.72 4.82
C SER A 106 -12.02 -9.65 3.62
N ARG A 107 -12.43 -10.30 2.54
CA ARG A 107 -11.81 -10.09 1.23
C ARG A 107 -12.06 -8.66 0.75
N LEU A 108 -11.17 -8.19 -0.12
CA LEU A 108 -11.31 -6.94 -0.85
C LEU A 108 -12.59 -6.98 -1.69
N LYS A 109 -13.31 -5.86 -1.71
CA LYS A 109 -14.49 -5.68 -2.56
C LYS A 109 -14.20 -4.61 -3.59
N GLN A 110 -14.35 -4.92 -4.87
CA GLN A 110 -14.22 -3.91 -5.93
C GLN A 110 -15.37 -2.91 -5.78
N VAL A 111 -15.01 -1.62 -5.69
CA VAL A 111 -15.99 -0.51 -5.61
C VAL A 111 -16.06 0.33 -6.87
N GLY A 112 -15.03 0.26 -7.72
CA GLY A 112 -14.99 0.97 -8.98
C GLY A 112 -13.74 0.66 -9.78
N TRP A 113 -13.76 1.05 -11.04
CA TRP A 113 -12.60 1.05 -11.94
C TRP A 113 -12.70 2.23 -12.90
N THR A 114 -11.56 2.67 -13.43
CA THR A 114 -11.47 3.76 -14.39
C THR A 114 -10.43 3.44 -15.44
N ASP A 115 -10.77 3.71 -16.69
CA ASP A 115 -9.85 3.61 -17.81
C ASP A 115 -8.94 4.82 -17.80
N TRP A 116 -7.63 4.57 -17.79
CA TRP A 116 -6.69 5.61 -18.14
C TRP A 116 -6.67 5.70 -19.66
N GLU A 117 -7.57 6.50 -20.24
CA GLU A 117 -7.33 7.02 -21.58
C GLU A 117 -6.24 8.08 -21.45
N PRO A 118 -5.01 7.85 -21.98
CA PRO A 118 -4.13 8.98 -22.20
C PRO A 118 -4.88 9.92 -23.13
N SER A 119 -5.19 11.14 -22.67
CA SER A 119 -5.65 12.19 -23.59
C SER A 119 -4.70 12.17 -24.78
N PRO A 120 -5.20 12.16 -26.03
CA PRO A 120 -4.35 12.04 -27.20
C PRO A 120 -3.27 13.09 -27.09
N VAL A 121 -2.04 12.64 -26.89
CA VAL A 121 -0.88 13.53 -26.89
C VAL A 121 -0.91 14.16 -28.28
N PRO A 122 -1.07 15.49 -28.41
CA PRO A 122 -1.04 16.10 -29.72
C PRO A 122 0.27 15.69 -30.36
N SER A 123 0.20 15.07 -31.55
CA SER A 123 1.36 14.59 -32.30
C SER A 123 2.30 15.72 -32.77
N VAL A 124 2.04 16.95 -32.33
CA VAL A 124 2.89 18.13 -32.44
C VAL A 124 2.77 18.91 -31.13
N TRP A 125 3.78 18.82 -30.27
CA TRP A 125 3.97 19.80 -29.21
C TRP A 125 4.47 21.09 -29.86
N PRO A 126 3.82 22.25 -29.67
CA PRO A 126 4.42 23.52 -30.04
C PRO A 126 5.75 23.67 -29.27
N GLU A 127 6.84 24.02 -29.96
CA GLU A 127 8.17 24.24 -29.36
C GLU A 127 8.18 25.28 -28.21
N GLU A 128 7.08 26.01 -28.01
CA GLU A 128 6.97 27.09 -27.02
C GLU A 128 6.69 26.61 -25.59
N MET A 129 6.47 25.32 -25.32
CA MET A 129 6.20 24.81 -23.96
C MET A 129 7.47 24.56 -23.10
N TRP A 130 8.66 24.89 -23.58
CA TRP A 130 9.91 24.78 -22.81
C TRP A 130 10.28 26.03 -22.01
N THR A 131 9.35 26.98 -21.83
CA THR A 131 9.61 28.17 -21.01
C THR A 131 8.49 28.41 -20.00
N SER A 132 8.34 27.54 -19.01
CA SER A 132 8.20 27.98 -17.61
C SER A 132 8.09 26.81 -16.64
N ARG A 133 9.05 26.75 -15.73
CA ARG A 133 9.23 25.72 -14.70
C ARG A 133 8.28 25.89 -13.51
N THR A 134 7.14 26.58 -13.68
CA THR A 134 6.31 27.08 -12.57
C THR A 134 4.94 26.41 -12.41
N ASP A 135 4.46 25.63 -13.38
CA ASP A 135 3.08 25.09 -13.31
C ASP A 135 2.94 23.77 -12.55
N LEU A 136 4.04 23.18 -12.06
CA LEU A 136 3.99 21.94 -11.25
C LEU A 136 3.57 22.14 -9.79
N LEU A 137 3.30 23.37 -9.34
CA LEU A 137 2.90 23.65 -7.96
C LEU A 137 1.38 23.77 -7.74
N GLN A 138 0.56 23.73 -8.79
CA GLN A 138 -0.90 23.92 -8.65
C GLN A 138 -1.70 22.61 -8.51
N TYR A 139 -1.03 21.44 -8.48
CA TYR A 139 -1.66 20.12 -8.37
C TYR A 139 -1.43 19.42 -7.02
N MET A 140 -1.04 20.17 -5.99
CA MET A 140 -0.84 19.66 -4.62
C MET A 140 -1.42 20.63 -3.57
N ASP A 141 -2.74 20.81 -3.59
CA ASP A 141 -3.54 21.22 -2.42
C ASP A 141 -4.86 20.43 -2.38
#